data_AF-A0A9E5EZI9-F1
#
_entry.id   AF-A0A9E5EZI9-F1
#
_cell.length_a   1.000
_cell.length_b   1.000
_cell.length_c   1.000
_cell.angle_alpha   90.00
_cell.angle_beta   90.00
_cell.angle_gamma   90.00
#
_symmetry.space_group_name_H-M   'P 1'
#
loop_
_entity.id
_entity.type
_entity.pdbx_description
1 polymer ?
#
loop_
_entity_poly.entity_id
_entity_poly.type
_entity_poly.pdbx_seq_one_letter_code
_entity_poly.pdbx_strand_id
1 'polypeptide(L)'
;MNRKWVGGIVALVAILAFFLLKTRPQKPAGSPKPVPEDEAPQIRKLDSVDEKKIVQEQKVARQRAVFDVKERNLDLKRLPLKIVDQESVLFVELVMKPSCRPGDADAIQMDLKAAPDHKLMVTLEPLTRKTEALQWDVPSDFFTQGIVEKEFRIPVSEQPSLWGFFLCTAQSRDATCRDKAVTDINNIFTEHLNKKPKAGQQLRSIFYQVFLLDDWGVAAFADIPKTSKRFEQFEKYSVERGISSKESSRAFDLTQKNTETLLSLPFYFNGKTLRVELPKYKIDACANRK
;
A
#
# COMPACT_ATOMS: atom_id res chain seq x y z
N MET A 1 -14.40 56.32 -11.29
CA MET A 1 -14.44 55.04 -12.04
C MET A 1 -13.67 53.98 -11.26
N ASN A 2 -14.33 52.86 -10.94
CA ASN A 2 -13.81 51.85 -10.01
C ASN A 2 -12.75 50.96 -10.68
N ARG A 3 -11.50 51.01 -10.21
CA ARG A 3 -10.35 50.23 -10.70
C ARG A 3 -10.59 48.72 -10.77
N LYS A 4 -11.53 48.18 -9.98
CA LYS A 4 -11.88 46.75 -9.98
C LYS A 4 -12.60 46.29 -11.24
N TRP A 5 -13.26 47.19 -11.98
CA TRP A 5 -13.99 46.84 -13.20
C TRP A 5 -13.09 46.63 -14.41
N VAL A 6 -11.96 47.35 -14.47
CA VAL A 6 -11.01 47.27 -15.59
C VAL A 6 -10.25 45.94 -15.58
N GLY A 7 -9.92 45.40 -14.40
CA GLY A 7 -9.21 44.12 -14.27
C GLY A 7 -10.03 42.91 -14.75
N GLY A 8 -11.35 42.91 -14.52
CA GLY A 8 -12.23 41.82 -14.95
C GLY A 8 -12.37 41.72 -16.47
N ILE A 9 -12.40 42.86 -17.16
CA ILE A 9 -12.53 42.91 -18.63
C ILE A 9 -11.26 42.39 -19.31
N VAL A 10 -10.07 42.74 -18.78
CA VAL A 10 -8.79 42.29 -19.35
C VAL A 10 -8.63 40.77 -19.23
N ALA A 11 -9.02 40.17 -18.09
CA ALA A 11 -8.96 38.73 -17.89
C ALA A 11 -9.92 37.98 -18.85
N LEU A 12 -11.12 38.51 -19.08
CA LEU A 12 -12.10 37.88 -19.96
C LEU A 12 -11.67 37.93 -21.44
N VAL A 13 -11.05 39.03 -21.88
CA VAL A 13 -10.49 39.17 -23.24
C VAL A 13 -9.31 38.21 -23.45
N ALA A 14 -8.45 38.01 -22.45
CA ALA A 14 -7.34 37.06 -22.54
C ALA A 14 -7.82 35.61 -22.66
N ILE A 15 -8.88 35.23 -21.93
CA ILE A 15 -9.47 33.88 -22.01
C ILE A 15 -10.14 33.67 -23.39
N LEU A 16 -10.89 34.66 -23.89
CA LEU A 16 -11.52 34.60 -25.22
C LEU A 16 -10.48 34.51 -26.35
N ALA A 17 -9.39 35.27 -26.27
CA ALA A 17 -8.30 35.19 -27.24
C ALA A 17 -7.61 33.81 -27.24
N PHE A 18 -7.45 33.20 -26.06
CA PHE A 18 -6.86 31.86 -25.93
C PHE A 18 -7.74 30.78 -26.57
N PHE A 19 -9.06 30.84 -26.41
CA PHE A 19 -9.98 29.90 -27.05
C PHE A 19 -10.05 30.07 -28.57
N LEU A 20 -10.03 31.31 -29.07
CA LEU A 20 -10.02 31.58 -30.52
C LEU A 20 -8.72 31.16 -31.21
N LEU A 21 -7.58 31.20 -30.51
CA LEU A 21 -6.29 30.74 -31.06
C LEU A 21 -6.17 29.21 -31.11
N LYS A 22 -6.89 28.47 -30.26
CA LYS A 22 -6.82 27.00 -30.20
C LYS A 22 -7.73 26.30 -31.21
N THR A 23 -8.70 27.00 -31.79
CA THR A 23 -9.54 26.49 -32.88
C THR A 23 -8.94 26.83 -34.24
N ARG A 24 -7.73 26.33 -34.54
CA ARG A 24 -7.27 26.29 -35.93
C ARG A 24 -7.93 25.10 -36.63
N PRO A 25 -8.74 25.31 -37.69
CA PRO A 25 -9.29 24.23 -38.47
C PRO A 25 -8.13 23.44 -39.10
N GLN A 26 -8.11 22.12 -38.87
CA GLN A 26 -7.25 21.21 -39.62
C GLN A 26 -7.60 21.37 -41.10
N LYS A 27 -6.58 21.77 -41.88
CA LYS A 27 -6.63 21.78 -43.35
C LYS A 27 -7.16 20.41 -43.81
N PRO A 28 -8.20 20.34 -44.66
CA PRO A 28 -8.59 19.08 -45.27
C PRO A 28 -7.37 18.52 -46.01
N ALA A 29 -7.04 17.27 -45.70
CA ALA A 29 -5.98 16.54 -46.36
C ALA A 29 -6.23 16.59 -47.87
N GLY A 30 -5.19 16.97 -48.61
CA GLY A 30 -5.24 17.09 -50.06
C GLY A 30 -5.76 15.82 -50.72
N SER A 31 -6.41 16.02 -51.85
CA SER A 31 -6.94 15.00 -52.75
C SER A 31 -5.98 13.83 -52.92
N PRO A 32 -6.48 12.58 -52.87
CA PRO A 32 -5.64 11.39 -53.02
C PRO A 32 -4.99 11.40 -54.40
N LYS A 33 -3.65 11.34 -54.43
CA LYS A 33 -2.91 11.03 -55.65
C LYS A 33 -3.34 9.64 -56.15
N PRO A 34 -3.51 9.43 -57.47
CA PRO A 34 -3.73 8.10 -58.00
C PRO A 34 -2.55 7.20 -57.63
N VAL A 35 -2.88 6.10 -56.95
CA VAL A 35 -1.94 5.03 -56.60
C VAL A 35 -1.50 4.35 -57.89
N PRO A 36 -0.18 4.19 -58.12
CA PRO A 36 0.32 3.38 -59.23
C PRO A 36 -0.19 1.95 -59.08
N GLU A 37 -0.89 1.49 -60.10
CA GLU A 37 -1.36 0.12 -60.29
C GLU A 37 -0.18 -0.74 -60.72
N ASP A 38 0.71 -1.07 -59.79
CA ASP A 38 1.62 -2.22 -59.91
C ASP A 38 2.39 -2.41 -58.61
N GLU A 39 1.88 -3.31 -57.77
CA GLU A 39 2.63 -4.23 -56.92
C GLU A 39 1.59 -4.98 -56.08
N ALA A 40 1.31 -6.23 -56.48
CA ALA A 40 0.51 -7.14 -55.68
C ALA A 40 1.04 -7.11 -54.23
N PRO A 41 0.18 -6.94 -53.21
CA PRO A 41 0.64 -6.99 -51.83
C PRO A 41 1.29 -8.35 -51.63
N GLN A 42 2.62 -8.36 -51.48
CA GLN A 42 3.31 -9.52 -50.96
C GLN A 42 2.68 -9.77 -49.60
N ILE A 43 1.85 -10.82 -49.54
CA ILE A 43 1.31 -11.36 -48.30
C ILE A 43 2.53 -11.68 -47.46
N ARG A 44 2.92 -10.75 -46.58
CA ARG A 44 3.86 -11.05 -45.50
C ARG A 44 3.23 -12.23 -44.80
N LYS A 45 3.85 -13.41 -44.94
CA LYS A 45 3.53 -14.57 -44.13
C LYS A 45 3.48 -14.06 -42.70
N LEU A 46 2.29 -14.00 -42.10
CA LEU A 46 2.18 -13.83 -40.67
C LEU A 46 2.97 -14.99 -40.10
N ASP A 47 4.11 -14.69 -39.48
CA ASP A 47 4.85 -15.66 -38.70
C ASP A 47 3.84 -16.38 -37.82
N SER A 48 3.81 -17.71 -37.96
CA SER A 48 2.87 -18.58 -37.27
C SER A 48 2.86 -18.22 -35.80
N VAL A 49 1.78 -17.60 -35.34
CA VAL A 49 1.62 -17.30 -33.92
C VAL A 49 1.71 -18.63 -33.19
N ASP A 50 2.68 -18.77 -32.30
CA ASP A 50 2.95 -20.01 -31.59
C ASP A 50 1.71 -20.40 -30.77
N GLU A 51 0.90 -21.31 -31.32
CA GLU A 51 -0.37 -21.75 -30.74
C GLU A 51 -0.17 -22.25 -29.30
N LYS A 52 0.99 -22.83 -28.99
CA LYS A 52 1.33 -23.28 -27.63
C LYS A 52 1.44 -22.11 -26.66
N LYS A 53 2.02 -20.99 -27.09
CA LYS A 53 2.14 -19.77 -26.28
C LYS A 53 0.76 -19.17 -25.99
N ILE A 54 -0.11 -19.08 -27.01
CA ILE A 54 -1.49 -18.59 -26.83
C ILE A 54 -2.27 -19.46 -25.85
N VAL A 55 -2.22 -20.80 -26.01
CA VAL A 55 -2.93 -21.72 -25.12
C VAL A 55 -2.43 -21.60 -23.68
N GLN A 56 -1.13 -21.43 -23.48
CA GLN A 56 -0.55 -21.24 -22.16
C GLN A 56 -0.99 -19.91 -21.52
N GLU A 57 -0.95 -18.81 -22.27
CA GLU A 57 -1.42 -17.50 -21.81
C GLU A 57 -2.90 -17.52 -21.43
N GLN A 58 -3.75 -18.20 -22.22
CA GLN A 58 -5.16 -18.38 -21.91
C GLN A 58 -5.38 -19.21 -20.63
N LYS A 59 -4.60 -20.28 -20.41
CA LYS A 59 -4.67 -21.08 -19.18
C LYS A 59 -4.30 -20.23 -17.96
N VAL A 60 -3.21 -19.48 -18.05
CA VAL A 60 -2.78 -18.56 -16.99
C VAL A 60 -3.88 -17.53 -16.71
N ALA A 61 -4.42 -16.88 -17.74
CA ALA A 61 -5.48 -15.88 -17.59
C ALA A 61 -6.75 -16.45 -16.93
N ARG A 62 -7.19 -17.66 -17.31
CA ARG A 62 -8.32 -18.35 -16.67
C ARG A 62 -8.04 -18.64 -15.20
N GLN A 63 -6.83 -19.11 -14.89
CA GLN A 63 -6.43 -19.36 -13.52
C GLN A 63 -6.40 -18.07 -12.69
N ARG A 64 -5.94 -16.95 -13.27
CA ARG A 64 -6.00 -15.62 -12.62
C ARG A 64 -7.43 -15.23 -12.29
N ALA A 65 -8.34 -15.34 -13.25
CA ALA A 65 -9.75 -15.01 -13.03
C ALA A 65 -10.39 -15.81 -11.90
N VAL A 66 -10.05 -17.11 -11.76
CA VAL A 66 -10.52 -17.94 -10.63
C VAL A 66 -10.01 -17.41 -9.29
N PHE A 67 -8.74 -17.04 -9.21
CA PHE A 67 -8.15 -16.50 -8.00
C PHE A 67 -8.69 -15.11 -7.66
N ASP A 68 -8.92 -14.24 -8.64
CA ASP A 68 -9.53 -12.92 -8.42
C ASP A 68 -10.95 -13.02 -7.83
N VAL A 69 -11.72 -14.04 -8.24
CA VAL A 69 -13.04 -14.33 -7.65
C VAL A 69 -12.89 -14.79 -6.19
N LYS A 70 -11.93 -15.68 -5.91
CA LYS A 70 -11.66 -16.14 -4.54
C LYS A 70 -11.22 -15.00 -3.62
N GLU A 71 -10.30 -14.15 -4.07
CA GLU A 71 -9.83 -12.99 -3.30
C GLU A 71 -10.97 -12.04 -2.93
N ARG A 72 -11.84 -11.72 -3.89
CA ARG A 72 -13.03 -10.90 -3.61
C ARG A 72 -13.96 -11.54 -2.59
N ASN A 73 -14.17 -12.86 -2.66
CA ASN A 73 -15.02 -13.58 -1.70
C ASN A 73 -14.41 -13.59 -0.28
N LEU A 74 -13.10 -13.37 -0.16
CA LEU A 74 -12.36 -13.30 1.09
C LEU A 74 -12.17 -11.86 1.60
N ASP A 75 -12.76 -10.86 0.93
CA ASP A 75 -12.54 -9.44 1.20
C ASP A 75 -11.05 -9.02 1.10
N LEU A 76 -10.30 -9.75 0.27
CA LEU A 76 -8.94 -9.39 -0.08
C LEU A 76 -8.96 -8.34 -1.19
N LYS A 77 -8.18 -7.29 -1.01
CA LYS A 77 -7.84 -6.33 -2.06
C LYS A 77 -6.45 -6.64 -2.58
N ARG A 78 -6.26 -6.42 -3.87
CA ARG A 78 -4.98 -6.61 -4.55
C ARG A 78 -4.47 -5.29 -5.11
N LEU A 79 -3.20 -5.01 -4.83
CA LEU A 79 -2.42 -3.92 -5.37
C LEU A 79 -1.43 -4.49 -6.39
N PRO A 80 -1.61 -4.22 -7.70
CA PRO A 80 -0.63 -4.64 -8.69
C PRO A 80 0.68 -3.88 -8.49
N LEU A 81 1.78 -4.62 -8.39
CA LEU A 81 3.12 -4.04 -8.21
C LEU A 81 3.85 -3.97 -9.55
N LYS A 82 4.65 -2.92 -9.72
CA LYS A 82 5.53 -2.81 -10.88
C LYS A 82 6.76 -3.69 -10.62
N ILE A 83 7.13 -4.51 -11.59
CA ILE A 83 8.40 -5.24 -11.58
C ILE A 83 9.44 -4.40 -12.30
N VAL A 84 10.56 -4.12 -11.62
CA VAL A 84 11.73 -3.41 -12.14
C VAL A 84 12.96 -4.20 -11.72
N ASP A 85 13.80 -4.60 -12.67
CA ASP A 85 15.06 -5.33 -12.38
C ASP A 85 14.88 -6.57 -11.48
N GLN A 86 13.81 -7.36 -11.73
CA GLN A 86 13.44 -8.55 -10.93
C GLN A 86 13.00 -8.25 -9.48
N GLU A 87 12.68 -6.99 -9.18
CA GLU A 87 12.14 -6.56 -7.90
C GLU A 87 10.71 -6.00 -8.08
N SER A 88 9.79 -6.42 -7.21
CA SER A 88 8.48 -5.82 -7.06
C SER A 88 8.61 -4.55 -6.23
N VAL A 89 8.14 -3.43 -6.79
CA VAL A 89 8.21 -2.12 -6.14
C VAL A 89 6.90 -1.83 -5.41
N LEU A 90 6.97 -1.70 -4.08
CA LEU A 90 5.86 -1.31 -3.21
C LEU A 90 6.14 0.08 -2.62
N PHE A 91 5.29 1.06 -2.95
CA PHE A 91 5.30 2.35 -2.29
C PHE A 91 4.47 2.30 -1.02
N VAL A 92 5.04 2.80 0.08
CA VAL A 92 4.40 2.87 1.39
C VAL A 92 4.38 4.31 1.86
N GLU A 93 3.23 4.75 2.34
CA GLU A 93 3.01 6.08 2.89
C GLU A 93 2.52 5.94 4.33
N LEU A 94 3.18 6.60 5.27
CA LEU A 94 2.67 6.80 6.62
C LEU A 94 2.10 8.20 6.72
N VAL A 95 0.85 8.34 7.18
CA VAL A 95 0.18 9.63 7.29
C VAL A 95 -0.42 9.83 8.66
N MET A 96 -0.19 11.00 9.24
CA MET A 96 -0.93 11.46 10.42
C MET A 96 -2.31 11.95 9.98
N LYS A 97 -3.37 11.24 10.38
CA LYS A 97 -4.75 11.63 10.12
C LYS A 97 -5.28 12.52 11.24
N PRO A 98 -5.67 13.78 10.98
CA PRO A 98 -6.25 14.62 12.01
C PRO A 98 -7.50 14.00 12.64
N SER A 99 -7.59 14.04 13.96
CA SER A 99 -8.68 13.49 14.76
C SER A 99 -9.07 14.45 15.89
N CYS A 100 -10.32 14.35 16.35
CA CYS A 100 -10.82 15.09 17.51
C CYS A 100 -10.57 14.37 18.84
N ARG A 101 -9.94 13.20 18.80
CA ARG A 101 -9.57 12.41 19.97
C ARG A 101 -8.09 12.00 19.84
N PRO A 102 -7.39 11.81 20.96
CA PRO A 102 -6.08 11.16 20.95
C PRO A 102 -6.14 9.85 20.17
N GLY A 103 -5.10 9.58 19.38
CA GLY A 103 -5.02 8.38 18.56
C GLY A 103 -3.61 7.78 18.55
N ASP A 104 -3.39 6.85 17.61
CA ASP A 104 -2.16 6.07 17.52
C ASP A 104 -0.91 6.94 17.47
N ALA A 105 -0.92 8.01 16.67
CA ALA A 105 0.23 8.90 16.54
C ALA A 105 0.56 9.62 17.87
N ASP A 106 -0.45 9.93 18.70
CA ASP A 106 -0.23 10.55 20.00
C ASP A 106 0.41 9.56 20.98
N ALA A 107 -0.11 8.33 21.03
CA ALA A 107 0.43 7.26 21.89
C ALA A 107 1.87 6.89 21.52
N ILE A 108 2.16 6.72 20.22
CA ILE A 108 3.52 6.45 19.72
C ILE A 108 4.45 7.61 20.09
N GLN A 109 4.01 8.86 19.89
CA GLN A 109 4.84 10.02 20.22
C GLN A 109 5.13 10.13 21.72
N MET A 110 4.20 9.74 22.59
CA MET A 110 4.44 9.65 24.04
C MET A 110 5.47 8.58 24.38
N ASP A 111 5.36 7.41 23.75
CA ASP A 111 6.30 6.28 23.94
C ASP A 111 7.73 6.67 23.56
N LEU A 112 7.92 7.26 22.37
CA LEU A 112 9.24 7.69 21.89
C LEU A 112 9.84 8.84 22.70
N LYS A 113 9.00 9.72 23.28
CA LYS A 113 9.49 10.78 24.18
C LYS A 113 10.00 10.21 25.50
N ALA A 114 9.40 9.13 26.00
CA ALA A 114 9.81 8.48 27.25
C ALA A 114 11.08 7.63 27.10
N ALA A 115 11.39 7.17 25.88
CA ALA A 115 12.61 6.43 25.55
C ALA A 115 13.31 7.04 24.31
N PRO A 116 14.16 8.07 24.50
CA PRO A 116 14.78 8.81 23.39
C PRO A 116 15.73 8.00 22.49
N ASP A 117 16.17 6.83 22.96
CA ASP A 117 16.97 5.87 22.18
C ASP A 117 16.11 4.98 21.26
N HIS A 118 14.78 5.02 21.43
CA HIS A 118 13.84 4.37 20.54
C HIS A 118 13.56 5.24 19.29
N LYS A 119 13.31 4.56 18.18
CA LYS A 119 12.83 5.12 16.91
C LYS A 119 11.57 4.39 16.47
N LEU A 120 10.82 5.00 15.55
CA LEU A 120 9.73 4.35 14.85
C LEU A 120 10.28 3.65 13.61
N MET A 121 9.93 2.39 13.39
CA MET A 121 10.43 1.58 12.28
C MET A 121 9.26 0.86 11.59
N VAL A 122 9.31 0.82 10.26
CA VAL A 122 8.46 -0.04 9.44
C VAL A 122 9.28 -1.20 8.93
N THR A 123 8.76 -2.42 9.02
CA THR A 123 9.38 -3.58 8.38
C THR A 123 8.39 -4.32 7.49
N LEU A 124 8.92 -4.87 6.40
CA LEU A 124 8.25 -5.86 5.56
C LEU A 124 9.06 -7.15 5.66
N GLU A 125 8.50 -8.14 6.34
CA GLU A 125 9.22 -9.35 6.72
C GLU A 125 8.62 -10.62 6.13
N PRO A 126 9.42 -11.57 5.63
CA PRO A 126 8.89 -12.81 5.08
C PRO A 126 8.44 -13.76 6.21
N LEU A 127 7.23 -14.30 6.08
CA LEU A 127 6.66 -15.25 7.04
C LEU A 127 6.83 -16.71 6.59
N THR A 128 6.87 -16.96 5.29
CA THR A 128 7.00 -18.31 4.71
C THR A 128 8.36 -18.55 4.06
N ARG A 129 9.24 -17.55 4.00
CA ARG A 129 10.56 -17.67 3.34
C ARG A 129 11.70 -17.19 4.20
N LYS A 130 12.88 -17.73 3.92
CA LYS A 130 14.15 -17.27 4.50
C LYS A 130 14.76 -16.20 3.62
N THR A 131 14.13 -15.03 3.60
CA THR A 131 14.69 -13.81 3.01
C THR A 131 14.92 -12.77 4.10
N GLU A 132 15.74 -11.77 3.81
CA GLU A 132 15.97 -10.67 4.74
C GLU A 132 14.70 -9.82 4.91
N ALA A 133 14.51 -9.27 6.11
CA ALA A 133 13.48 -8.27 6.34
C ALA A 133 13.88 -6.96 5.64
N LEU A 134 12.92 -6.32 4.97
CA LEU A 134 13.13 -4.97 4.48
C LEU A 134 12.73 -4.00 5.58
N GLN A 135 13.55 -3.00 5.85
CA GLN A 135 13.33 -2.06 6.96
C GLN A 135 13.37 -0.60 6.51
N TRP A 136 12.65 0.22 7.26
CA TRP A 136 12.63 1.66 7.09
C TRP A 136 12.51 2.35 8.45
N ASP A 137 13.57 3.08 8.81
CA ASP A 137 13.55 4.00 9.93
C ASP A 137 12.70 5.21 9.57
N VAL A 138 11.60 5.39 10.28
CA VAL A 138 10.70 6.52 10.06
C VAL A 138 11.40 7.78 10.57
N PRO A 139 11.53 8.82 9.73
CA PRO A 139 12.17 10.08 10.13
C PRO A 139 11.54 10.68 11.38
N SER A 140 12.37 11.22 12.30
CA SER A 140 11.89 11.78 13.56
C SER A 140 10.98 13.01 13.38
N ASP A 141 11.14 13.71 12.26
CA ASP A 141 10.31 14.86 11.87
C ASP A 141 8.94 14.45 11.30
N PHE A 142 8.66 13.15 11.10
CA PHE A 142 7.35 12.65 10.70
C PHE A 142 6.20 13.22 11.56
N PHE A 143 6.40 13.32 12.88
CA PHE A 143 5.38 13.85 13.80
C PHE A 143 5.10 15.35 13.63
N THR A 144 5.94 16.06 12.86
CA THR A 144 5.78 17.46 12.49
C THR A 144 5.29 17.61 11.04
N GLN A 145 5.88 16.86 10.09
CA GLN A 145 5.52 16.90 8.67
C GLN A 145 4.14 16.27 8.39
N GLY A 146 3.79 15.21 9.12
CA GLY A 146 2.52 14.51 9.00
C GLY A 146 2.39 13.52 7.87
N ILE A 147 3.37 13.43 6.98
CA ILE A 147 3.42 12.43 5.92
C ILE A 147 4.88 12.09 5.61
N VAL A 148 5.16 10.81 5.40
CA VAL A 148 6.45 10.31 4.90
C VAL A 148 6.22 9.10 4.01
N GLU A 149 7.10 8.90 3.05
CA GLU A 149 6.98 7.87 2.02
C GLU A 149 8.26 7.04 1.91
N LYS A 150 8.12 5.77 1.52
CA LYS A 150 9.21 4.85 1.26
C LYS A 150 8.89 3.90 0.12
N GLU A 151 9.89 3.67 -0.72
CA GLU A 151 9.91 2.59 -1.68
C GLU A 151 10.54 1.34 -1.05
N PHE A 152 9.80 0.23 -1.04
CA PHE A 152 10.31 -1.11 -0.76
C PHE A 152 10.51 -1.88 -2.07
N ARG A 153 11.70 -2.44 -2.23
CA ARG A 153 12.07 -3.31 -3.34
C ARG A 153 12.10 -4.74 -2.85
N ILE A 154 11.14 -5.53 -3.32
CA ILE A 154 10.92 -6.89 -2.85
C ILE A 154 11.37 -7.85 -3.94
N PRO A 155 12.30 -8.78 -3.67
CA PRO A 155 12.72 -9.75 -4.67
C PRO A 155 11.52 -10.52 -5.23
N VAL A 156 11.34 -10.48 -6.56
CA VAL A 156 10.26 -11.24 -7.21
C VAL A 156 10.57 -12.72 -7.10
N SER A 157 9.55 -13.51 -6.84
CA SER A 157 9.63 -14.95 -6.88
C SER A 157 8.49 -15.50 -7.72
N GLU A 158 8.77 -16.58 -8.46
CA GLU A 158 7.77 -17.33 -9.21
C GLU A 158 6.71 -17.98 -8.30
N GLN A 159 7.13 -18.42 -7.12
CA GLN A 159 6.22 -18.98 -6.12
C GLN A 159 5.64 -17.86 -5.22
N PRO A 160 4.37 -17.94 -4.80
CA PRO A 160 3.82 -17.02 -3.81
C PRO A 160 4.51 -17.11 -2.44
N SER A 161 4.31 -16.08 -1.62
CA SER A 161 4.84 -16.02 -0.25
C SER A 161 3.99 -15.14 0.65
N LEU A 162 3.97 -15.44 1.96
CA LEU A 162 3.35 -14.57 2.95
C LEU A 162 4.40 -13.64 3.55
N TRP A 163 4.03 -12.37 3.70
CA TRP A 163 4.84 -11.34 4.31
C TRP A 163 4.03 -10.65 5.42
N GLY A 164 4.71 -10.21 6.47
CA GLY A 164 4.15 -9.38 7.52
C GLY A 164 4.65 -7.95 7.34
N PHE A 165 3.72 -7.00 7.29
CA PHE A 165 4.03 -5.58 7.35
C PHE A 165 3.81 -5.10 8.79
N PHE A 166 4.86 -4.53 9.38
CA PHE A 166 4.86 -4.10 10.77
C PHE A 166 5.20 -2.62 10.89
N LEU A 167 4.63 -1.96 11.90
CA LEU A 167 5.11 -0.69 12.44
C LEU A 167 5.45 -0.93 13.91
N CYS A 168 6.64 -0.53 14.35
CA CYS A 168 7.07 -0.80 15.71
C CYS A 168 8.00 0.28 16.30
N THR A 169 8.12 0.30 17.62
CA THR A 169 9.23 1.00 18.30
C THR A 169 10.47 0.11 18.30
N ALA A 170 11.62 0.68 17.97
CA ALA A 170 12.86 -0.04 17.72
C ALA A 170 14.08 0.69 18.28
N GLN A 171 15.13 -0.03 18.60
CA GLN A 171 16.46 0.55 18.83
C GLN A 171 17.24 0.62 17.53
N SER A 172 18.33 1.40 17.50
CA SER A 172 19.13 1.62 16.29
C SER A 172 19.68 0.34 15.64
N ARG A 173 19.88 -0.74 16.42
CA ARG A 173 20.42 -2.02 15.95
C ARG A 173 19.35 -3.05 15.55
N ASP A 174 18.08 -2.75 15.78
CA ASP A 174 17.01 -3.67 15.43
C ASP A 174 16.83 -3.71 13.91
N ALA A 175 16.55 -4.90 13.39
CA ALA A 175 16.22 -5.12 11.98
C ALA A 175 14.82 -5.70 11.75
N THR A 176 14.13 -6.08 12.84
CA THR A 176 12.82 -6.73 12.77
C THR A 176 11.87 -6.15 13.81
N CYS A 177 10.58 -6.20 13.51
CA CYS A 177 9.49 -5.87 14.42
C CYS A 177 8.79 -7.12 14.97
N ARG A 178 8.96 -8.29 14.34
CA ARG A 178 8.21 -9.53 14.62
C ARG A 178 8.23 -9.99 16.07
N ASP A 179 9.37 -9.92 16.74
CA ASP A 179 9.54 -10.48 18.09
C ASP A 179 9.30 -9.44 19.20
N LYS A 180 8.77 -8.27 18.85
CA LYS A 180 8.47 -7.20 19.79
C LYS A 180 7.19 -7.48 20.57
N ALA A 181 7.03 -6.79 21.69
CA ALA A 181 5.81 -6.90 22.47
C ALA A 181 4.61 -6.39 21.67
N VAL A 182 3.52 -7.14 21.68
CA VAL A 182 2.28 -6.75 21.03
C VAL A 182 1.37 -6.19 22.10
N THR A 183 0.99 -4.92 21.99
CA THR A 183 0.21 -4.23 23.03
C THR A 183 -0.79 -3.31 22.37
N ASP A 184 -2.05 -3.42 22.78
CA ASP A 184 -3.12 -2.52 22.34
C ASP A 184 -2.72 -1.05 22.59
N ILE A 185 -2.96 -0.19 21.61
CA ILE A 185 -2.54 1.21 21.65
C ILE A 185 -3.16 2.00 22.83
N ASN A 186 -4.37 1.63 23.26
CA ASN A 186 -5.03 2.22 24.43
C ASN A 186 -4.31 1.84 25.72
N ASN A 187 -3.72 0.64 25.79
CA ASN A 187 -2.90 0.24 26.93
C ASN A 187 -1.63 1.09 26.99
N ILE A 188 -0.97 1.35 25.85
CA ILE A 188 0.17 2.27 25.78
C ILE A 188 -0.22 3.64 26.34
N PHE A 189 -1.34 4.19 25.87
CA PHE A 189 -1.85 5.48 26.34
C PHE A 189 -2.12 5.48 27.86
N THR A 190 -2.77 4.43 28.36
CA THR A 190 -3.12 4.26 29.78
C THR A 190 -1.89 4.15 30.68
N GLU A 191 -0.82 3.51 30.22
CA GLU A 191 0.44 3.41 30.97
C GLU A 191 1.07 4.78 31.21
N HIS A 192 1.10 5.63 30.18
CA HIS A 192 1.63 6.99 30.28
C HIS A 192 0.76 7.90 31.14
N LEU A 193 -0.56 7.84 30.98
CA LEU A 193 -1.49 8.63 31.79
C LEU A 193 -1.40 8.28 33.28
N ASN A 194 -1.26 6.99 33.60
CA ASN A 194 -1.10 6.51 34.97
C ASN A 194 0.33 6.65 35.50
N LYS A 195 1.26 7.25 34.74
CA LYS A 195 2.66 7.43 35.11
C LYS A 195 3.31 6.13 35.60
N LYS A 196 3.00 5.01 34.95
CA LYS A 196 3.56 3.71 35.37
C LYS A 196 5.08 3.77 35.29
N PRO A 197 5.79 3.20 36.29
CA PRO A 197 7.24 3.03 36.18
C PRO A 197 7.55 2.24 34.91
N LYS A 198 8.49 2.73 34.10
CA LYS A 198 8.93 2.14 32.82
C LYS A 198 7.96 2.29 31.63
N ALA A 199 6.95 3.15 31.70
CA ALA A 199 6.17 3.51 30.51
C ALA A 199 7.11 3.97 29.37
N GLY A 200 6.93 3.43 28.16
CA GLY A 200 7.79 3.72 27.00
C GLY A 200 9.08 2.91 26.87
N GLN A 201 9.50 2.15 27.89
CA GLN A 201 10.76 1.41 27.83
C GLN A 201 10.68 0.09 27.05
N GLN A 202 9.47 -0.40 26.75
CA GLN A 202 9.29 -1.66 26.04
C GLN A 202 9.24 -1.42 24.52
N LEU A 203 9.99 -2.21 23.77
CA LEU A 203 9.90 -2.23 22.31
C LEU A 203 8.63 -2.97 21.87
N ARG A 204 7.83 -2.32 21.03
CA ARG A 204 6.45 -2.72 20.76
C ARG A 204 6.15 -2.77 19.28
N SER A 205 5.45 -3.81 18.84
CA SER A 205 4.72 -3.79 17.58
C SER A 205 3.41 -3.03 17.79
N ILE A 206 3.16 -2.05 16.93
CA ILE A 206 2.03 -1.12 17.02
C ILE A 206 1.03 -1.38 15.89
N PHE A 207 1.52 -1.84 14.74
CA PHE A 207 0.71 -2.20 13.59
C PHE A 207 1.18 -3.54 13.03
N TYR A 208 0.24 -4.35 12.55
CA TYR A 208 0.55 -5.58 11.82
C TYR A 208 -0.49 -5.84 10.72
N GLN A 209 -0.02 -6.25 9.55
CA GLN A 209 -0.86 -6.82 8.50
C GLN A 209 -0.13 -7.97 7.79
N VAL A 210 -0.87 -9.02 7.45
CA VAL A 210 -0.37 -10.08 6.56
C VAL A 210 -0.68 -9.77 5.10
N PHE A 211 0.31 -10.02 4.25
CA PHE A 211 0.28 -9.84 2.81
C PHE A 211 0.58 -11.17 2.10
N LEU A 212 -0.20 -11.48 1.07
CA LEU A 212 0.17 -12.47 0.07
C LEU A 212 0.88 -11.75 -1.07
N LEU A 213 2.15 -12.08 -1.31
CA LEU A 213 2.96 -11.53 -2.39
C LEU A 213 3.23 -12.60 -3.45
N ASP A 214 3.02 -12.24 -4.70
CA ASP A 214 3.32 -13.05 -5.88
C ASP A 214 3.69 -12.16 -7.09
N ASP A 215 3.79 -12.76 -8.28
CA ASP A 215 4.11 -12.08 -9.53
C ASP A 215 3.02 -11.08 -9.99
N TRP A 216 1.84 -11.07 -9.36
CA TRP A 216 0.74 -10.16 -9.71
C TRP A 216 0.68 -8.94 -8.80
N GLY A 217 1.37 -8.99 -7.66
CA GLY A 217 1.45 -7.90 -6.70
C GLY A 217 1.19 -8.36 -5.28
N VAL A 218 0.59 -7.47 -4.48
CA VAL A 218 0.29 -7.73 -3.06
C VAL A 218 -1.21 -7.85 -2.86
N ALA A 219 -1.65 -8.89 -2.15
CA ALA A 219 -3.02 -9.05 -1.69
C ALA A 219 -3.09 -9.03 -0.16
N ALA A 220 -4.09 -8.34 0.38
CA ALA A 220 -4.28 -8.15 1.82
C ALA A 220 -5.76 -7.99 2.14
N PHE A 221 -6.15 -8.21 3.40
CA PHE A 221 -7.50 -7.86 3.84
C PHE A 221 -7.74 -6.35 3.69
N ALA A 222 -8.91 -5.98 3.18
CA ALA A 222 -9.31 -4.57 3.08
C ALA A 222 -9.65 -3.93 4.43
N ASP A 223 -10.10 -4.75 5.38
CA ASP A 223 -10.60 -4.38 6.70
C ASP A 223 -10.18 -5.46 7.72
N ILE A 224 -10.24 -5.15 9.01
CA ILE A 224 -9.93 -6.12 10.07
C ILE A 224 -10.92 -7.31 9.97
N PRO A 225 -10.44 -8.54 9.77
CA PRO A 225 -11.32 -9.69 9.77
C PRO A 225 -12.01 -9.84 11.13
N LYS A 226 -13.34 -9.82 11.15
CA LYS A 226 -14.13 -9.88 12.39
C LYS A 226 -14.25 -11.28 13.00
N THR A 227 -13.79 -12.31 12.29
CA THR A 227 -13.95 -13.72 12.71
C THR A 227 -12.72 -14.54 12.35
N SER A 228 -12.40 -15.53 13.19
CA SER A 228 -11.32 -16.51 12.94
C SER A 228 -11.51 -17.23 11.60
N LYS A 229 -12.75 -17.50 11.22
CA LYS A 229 -13.12 -18.15 9.95
C LYS A 229 -12.52 -17.45 8.73
N ARG A 230 -12.41 -16.11 8.73
CA ARG A 230 -11.79 -15.38 7.62
C ARG A 230 -10.30 -15.66 7.52
N PHE A 231 -9.59 -15.76 8.64
CA PHE A 231 -8.18 -16.16 8.67
C PHE A 231 -8.01 -17.60 8.17
N GLU A 232 -8.82 -18.54 8.63
CA GLU A 232 -8.79 -19.94 8.16
C GLU A 232 -9.03 -20.05 6.64
N GLN A 233 -9.95 -19.24 6.11
CA GLN A 233 -10.22 -19.22 4.67
C GLN A 233 -9.05 -18.62 3.89
N PHE A 234 -8.39 -17.59 4.42
CA PHE A 234 -7.21 -17.01 3.78
C PHE A 234 -6.00 -17.96 3.86
N GLU A 235 -5.85 -18.69 4.96
CA GLU A 235 -4.84 -19.74 5.09
C GLU A 235 -5.05 -20.86 4.06
N LYS A 236 -6.28 -21.36 3.92
CA LYS A 236 -6.60 -22.36 2.88
C LYS A 236 -6.29 -21.82 1.49
N TYR A 237 -6.64 -20.57 1.23
CA TYR A 237 -6.33 -19.90 -0.02
C TYR A 237 -4.83 -19.81 -0.29
N SER A 238 -3.99 -19.46 0.69
CA SER A 238 -2.53 -19.43 0.50
C SER A 238 -1.95 -20.82 0.22
N VAL A 239 -2.51 -21.87 0.82
CA VAL A 239 -2.12 -23.26 0.50
C VAL A 239 -2.50 -23.64 -0.94
N GLU A 240 -3.71 -23.27 -1.40
CA GLU A 240 -4.12 -23.46 -2.79
C GLU A 240 -3.25 -22.69 -3.79
N ARG A 241 -2.64 -21.58 -3.35
CA ARG A 241 -1.66 -20.78 -4.12
C ARG A 241 -0.25 -21.41 -4.12
N GLY A 242 -0.03 -22.52 -3.43
CA GLY A 242 1.22 -23.28 -3.44
C GLY A 242 2.15 -22.99 -2.27
N ILE A 243 1.72 -22.25 -1.25
CA ILE A 243 2.48 -22.10 0.00
C ILE A 243 2.29 -23.37 0.83
N SER A 244 3.34 -23.86 1.50
CA SER A 244 3.23 -25.07 2.30
C SER A 244 2.24 -24.89 3.46
N SER A 245 1.43 -25.92 3.74
CA SER A 245 0.44 -25.85 4.83
C SER A 245 1.07 -25.53 6.19
N LYS A 246 2.27 -26.06 6.47
CA LYS A 246 3.00 -25.78 7.72
C LYS A 246 3.43 -24.32 7.83
N GLU A 247 3.98 -23.73 6.77
CA GLU A 247 4.41 -22.32 6.79
C GLU A 247 3.20 -21.39 6.81
N SER A 248 2.14 -21.74 6.08
CA SER A 248 0.86 -21.02 6.08
C SER A 248 0.27 -20.97 7.49
N SER A 249 0.08 -22.13 8.14
CA SER A 249 -0.47 -22.22 9.50
C SER A 249 0.33 -21.35 10.49
N ARG A 250 1.66 -21.46 10.50
CA ARG A 250 2.50 -20.63 11.38
C ARG A 250 2.34 -19.14 11.14
N ALA A 251 2.24 -18.72 9.88
CA ALA A 251 2.06 -17.31 9.52
C ALA A 251 0.68 -16.78 9.96
N PHE A 252 -0.36 -17.62 9.85
CA PHE A 252 -1.72 -17.25 10.25
C PHE A 252 -1.94 -17.27 11.76
N ASP A 253 -1.26 -18.16 12.51
CA ASP A 253 -1.25 -18.11 13.98
C ASP A 253 -0.68 -16.77 14.49
N LEU A 254 0.46 -16.34 13.93
CA LEU A 254 1.04 -15.03 14.23
C LEU A 254 0.09 -13.89 13.84
N THR A 255 -0.54 -14.02 12.67
CA THR A 255 -1.44 -13.01 12.15
C THR A 255 -2.64 -12.80 13.05
N GLN A 256 -3.29 -13.88 13.45
CA GLN A 256 -4.46 -13.84 14.30
C GLN A 256 -4.11 -13.22 15.65
N LYS A 257 -3.04 -13.71 16.31
CA LYS A 257 -2.56 -13.18 17.59
C LYS A 257 -2.30 -11.66 17.53
N ASN A 258 -1.60 -11.20 16.50
CA ASN A 258 -1.29 -9.78 16.35
C ASN A 258 -2.54 -8.95 16.07
N THR A 259 -3.40 -9.42 15.17
CA THR A 259 -4.61 -8.68 14.77
C THR A 259 -5.62 -8.56 15.91
N GLU A 260 -5.82 -9.63 16.69
CA GLU A 260 -6.71 -9.64 17.86
C GLU A 260 -6.26 -8.66 18.95
N THR A 261 -4.95 -8.45 19.10
CA THR A 261 -4.39 -7.58 20.15
C THR A 261 -4.30 -6.13 19.70
N LEU A 262 -3.80 -5.88 18.50
CA LEU A 262 -3.50 -4.52 18.06
C LEU A 262 -4.75 -3.79 17.59
N LEU A 263 -5.76 -4.53 17.10
CA LEU A 263 -7.00 -4.00 16.53
C LEU A 263 -6.78 -2.82 15.55
N SER A 264 -5.58 -2.74 14.97
CA SER A 264 -5.17 -1.65 14.11
C SER A 264 -5.88 -1.82 12.79
N LEU A 265 -6.45 -0.74 12.23
CA LEU A 265 -6.47 -0.43 10.81
C LEU A 265 -7.08 0.97 10.63
N PRO A 266 -6.45 1.82 9.81
CA PRO A 266 -6.75 1.70 8.39
C PRO A 266 -5.49 1.93 7.55
N PHE A 267 -4.86 0.84 7.10
CA PHE A 267 -4.22 0.94 5.79
C PHE A 267 -5.28 0.75 4.71
N TYR A 268 -5.02 1.35 3.58
CA TYR A 268 -5.74 1.04 2.35
C TYR A 268 -4.81 1.21 1.17
N PHE A 269 -5.16 0.56 0.07
CA PHE A 269 -4.50 0.80 -1.19
C PHE A 269 -5.05 2.07 -1.83
N ASN A 270 -4.19 3.07 -1.99
CA ASN A 270 -4.48 4.31 -2.69
C ASN A 270 -3.73 4.31 -4.02
N GLY A 271 -4.41 3.93 -5.11
CA GLY A 271 -3.77 3.79 -6.42
C GLY A 271 -2.69 2.71 -6.41
N LYS A 272 -1.42 3.11 -6.36
CA LYS A 272 -0.23 2.23 -6.35
C LYS A 272 0.50 2.19 -5.00
N THR A 273 -0.08 2.81 -3.98
CA THR A 273 0.56 3.02 -2.68
C THR A 273 -0.21 2.31 -1.58
N LEU A 274 0.52 1.65 -0.68
CA LEU A 274 0.04 1.22 0.61
C LEU A 274 0.08 2.41 1.57
N ARG A 275 -1.07 2.97 1.92
CA ARG A 275 -1.14 4.10 2.84
C ARG A 275 -1.60 3.63 4.21
N VAL A 276 -0.85 3.95 5.26
CA VAL A 276 -1.19 3.67 6.66
C VAL A 276 -1.52 5.00 7.35
N GLU A 277 -2.73 5.11 7.88
CA GLU A 277 -3.16 6.32 8.59
C GLU A 277 -3.06 6.14 10.10
N LEU A 278 -2.33 7.04 10.75
CA LEU A 278 -2.17 7.10 12.21
C LEU A 278 -2.97 8.30 12.74
N PRO A 279 -4.11 8.09 13.43
CA PRO A 279 -4.90 9.19 13.96
C PRO A 279 -4.09 10.03 14.97
N LYS A 280 -4.19 11.35 14.85
CA LYS A 280 -3.53 12.32 15.72
C LYS A 280 -4.49 13.41 16.17
N TYR A 281 -4.52 13.70 17.46
CA TYR A 281 -5.30 14.81 18.00
C TYR A 281 -4.86 16.15 17.40
N LYS A 282 -5.82 16.89 16.84
CA LYS A 282 -5.63 18.23 16.29
C LYS A 282 -6.83 19.10 16.68
N ILE A 283 -6.58 20.19 17.40
CA ILE A 283 -7.64 21.09 17.88
C ILE A 283 -8.47 21.69 16.74
N ASP A 284 -7.84 22.04 15.61
CA ASP A 284 -8.53 22.60 14.45
C ASP A 284 -9.49 21.60 13.80
N ALA A 285 -9.22 20.29 13.91
CA ALA A 285 -10.13 19.26 13.43
C ALA A 285 -11.42 19.18 14.27
N CYS A 286 -11.38 19.62 15.53
CA CYS A 286 -12.53 19.67 16.44
C CYS A 286 -13.44 20.88 16.17
N ALA A 287 -12.87 22.02 15.76
CA ALA A 287 -13.60 23.27 15.59
C ALA A 287 -14.67 23.21 14.49
N ASN A 288 -14.46 22.37 13.47
CA ASN A 288 -15.34 22.22 12.31
C ASN A 288 -16.46 21.18 12.48
N ARG A 289 -16.68 20.66 13.70
CA ARG A 289 -17.75 19.69 14.00
C ARG A 289 -18.97 20.31 14.73
N LYS A 290 -19.12 21.63 14.68
CA LYS A 290 -20.32 22.31 15.18
C LYS A 290 -21.48 22.21 14.19
#